data_AF-A0A6V8LGT7-F1
#
_entry.id   AF-A0A6V8LGT7-F1
#
_cell.length_a   1.000
_cell.length_b   1.000
_cell.length_c   1.000
_cell.angle_alpha   90.00
_cell.angle_beta   90.00
_cell.angle_gamma   90.00
#
_symmetry.space_group_name_H-M   'P 1'
#
loop_
_entity.id
_entity.type
_entity.pdbx_description
1 polymer ?
#
loop_
_entity_poly.entity_id
_entity_poly.type
_entity_poly.pdbx_seq_one_letter_code
_entity_poly.pdbx_strand_id
1 'polypeptide(L)'
;MNVVAQVAALVAGLIHIMIFSMESVLFGRPAVHATFGVRAGDLAAVRPWAFNQGFYNLFLALGALGGLVVVWSSDDSAGRAVVVFACASMLAAALVLLASNLRMARAAAIQGLAPWWPWLSPSPEPGWGFGGPGRPEKPVRLDVFSGHPGPQN
;
A
#
# COMPACT_ATOMS: atom_id res chain seq x y z
N MET A 1 23.69 5.24 -22.84
CA MET A 1 23.31 5.64 -21.45
C MET A 1 24.40 5.24 -20.46
N ASN A 2 24.74 6.02 -19.43
CA ASN A 2 25.82 5.62 -18.49
C ASN A 2 25.38 4.48 -17.55
N VAL A 3 26.35 3.80 -16.91
CA VAL A 3 26.10 2.63 -16.04
C VAL A 3 25.23 2.97 -14.84
N VAL A 4 25.41 4.15 -14.24
CA VAL A 4 24.62 4.59 -13.07
C VAL A 4 23.13 4.68 -13.44
N ALA A 5 22.80 5.28 -14.58
CA ALA A 5 21.42 5.38 -15.06
C ALA A 5 20.83 4.00 -15.42
N GLN A 6 21.63 3.09 -15.97
CA GLN A 6 21.20 1.72 -16.23
C GLN A 6 20.86 0.96 -14.94
N VAL A 7 21.72 1.07 -13.93
CA VAL A 7 21.48 0.46 -12.61
C VAL A 7 20.24 1.06 -11.95
N ALA A 8 20.07 2.38 -12.01
CA ALA A 8 18.88 3.05 -11.48
C ALA A 8 17.59 2.55 -12.17
N ALA A 9 17.59 2.45 -13.51
CA ALA A 9 16.45 1.94 -14.26
C ALA A 9 16.13 0.47 -13.95
N LEU A 10 17.16 -0.37 -13.79
CA LEU A 10 17.01 -1.76 -13.37
C LEU A 10 16.34 -1.86 -11.99
N VAL A 11 16.87 -1.12 -11.01
CA VAL A 11 16.31 -1.07 -9.65
C VAL A 11 14.86 -0.57 -9.67
N ALA A 12 14.56 0.50 -10.41
CA ALA A 12 13.21 1.04 -10.54
C ALA A 12 12.24 -0.01 -11.12
N GLY A 13 12.65 -0.73 -12.18
CA GLY A 13 11.85 -1.81 -12.76
C GLY A 13 11.56 -2.93 -11.75
N LEU A 14 12.56 -3.38 -11.00
CA LEU A 14 12.38 -4.42 -9.98
C LEU A 14 11.46 -3.98 -8.84
N ILE A 15 11.57 -2.73 -8.39
CA ILE A 15 10.66 -2.15 -7.38
C ILE A 15 9.22 -2.16 -7.91
N HIS A 16 8.99 -1.81 -9.17
CA HIS A 16 7.64 -1.79 -9.75
C HIS A 16 7.06 -3.19 -9.98
N ILE A 17 7.89 -4.20 -10.25
CA ILE A 17 7.46 -5.61 -10.24
C ILE A 17 7.03 -6.06 -8.83
N MET A 18 7.76 -5.64 -7.80
CA MET A 18 7.37 -5.89 -6.41
C MET A 18 6.04 -5.19 -6.08
N ILE A 19 5.87 -3.92 -6.46
CA ILE A 19 4.60 -3.18 -6.25
C ILE A 19 3.44 -3.85 -6.98
N PHE A 20 3.62 -4.23 -8.24
CA PHE A 20 2.64 -5.03 -8.98
C PHE A 20 2.23 -6.29 -8.21
N SER A 21 3.21 -7.03 -7.68
CA SER A 21 2.94 -8.23 -6.90
C SER A 21 2.11 -7.92 -5.66
N MET A 22 2.39 -6.82 -4.97
CA MET A 22 1.62 -6.36 -3.82
C MET A 22 0.19 -5.94 -4.19
N GLU A 23 0.00 -5.19 -5.26
CA GLU A 23 -1.29 -4.59 -5.65
C GLU A 23 -2.22 -5.56 -6.40
N SER A 24 -1.68 -6.44 -7.24
CA SER A 24 -2.49 -7.34 -8.08
C SER A 24 -2.60 -8.76 -7.52
N VAL A 25 -1.54 -9.31 -6.94
CA VAL A 25 -1.50 -10.72 -6.51
C VAL A 25 -1.74 -10.86 -5.00
N LEU A 26 -1.06 -10.05 -4.20
CA LEU A 26 -0.99 -10.22 -2.75
C LEU A 26 -1.94 -9.29 -1.97
N PHE A 27 -2.63 -8.37 -2.63
CA PHE A 27 -3.41 -7.29 -2.00
C PHE A 27 -4.50 -7.79 -1.03
N GLY A 28 -5.03 -8.99 -1.27
CA GLY A 28 -6.01 -9.60 -0.36
C GLY A 28 -5.44 -9.93 1.03
N ARG A 29 -4.12 -9.99 1.21
CA ARG A 29 -3.49 -10.31 2.49
C ARG A 29 -3.55 -9.12 3.44
N PRO A 30 -3.96 -9.29 4.72
CA PRO A 30 -4.02 -8.22 5.73
C PRO A 30 -2.77 -7.36 5.82
N ALA A 31 -1.60 -8.00 5.88
CA ALA A 31 -0.32 -7.30 5.95
C ALA A 31 -0.04 -6.42 4.72
N VAL A 32 -0.57 -6.76 3.55
CA VAL A 32 -0.29 -6.06 2.29
C VAL A 32 -1.23 -4.87 2.11
N HIS A 33 -2.55 -5.03 2.21
CA HIS A 33 -3.43 -3.85 2.08
C HIS A 33 -3.25 -2.84 3.21
N ALA A 34 -2.78 -3.27 4.38
CA ALA A 34 -2.39 -2.39 5.47
C ALA A 34 -1.21 -1.46 5.10
N THR A 35 -0.27 -1.86 4.23
CA THR A 35 0.83 -0.97 3.79
C THR A 35 0.31 0.21 2.95
N PHE A 36 -0.87 0.05 2.34
CA PHE A 36 -1.55 1.10 1.57
C PHE A 36 -2.60 1.85 2.40
N GLY A 37 -2.68 1.58 3.72
CA GLY A 37 -3.64 2.24 4.62
C GLY A 37 -5.10 1.83 4.41
N VAL A 38 -5.34 0.72 3.70
CA VAL A 38 -6.69 0.20 3.44
C VAL A 38 -7.13 -0.66 4.63
N ARG A 39 -8.36 -0.44 5.14
CA ARG A 39 -8.94 -1.30 6.18
C ARG A 39 -9.59 -2.52 5.55
N ALA A 40 -9.66 -3.62 6.32
CA ALA A 40 -10.27 -4.87 5.83
C ALA A 40 -11.72 -4.70 5.34
N GLY A 41 -12.50 -3.80 5.96
CA GLY A 41 -13.88 -3.50 5.54
C GLY A 41 -13.97 -2.80 4.17
N ASP A 42 -12.94 -2.10 3.75
CA ASP A 42 -12.91 -1.35 2.48
C ASP A 42 -12.33 -2.18 1.33
N LEU A 43 -11.77 -3.36 1.62
CA LEU A 43 -11.01 -4.17 0.67
C LEU A 43 -11.81 -4.51 -0.59
N ALA A 44 -13.08 -4.87 -0.46
CA ALA A 44 -13.93 -5.24 -1.59
C ALA A 44 -14.10 -4.08 -2.59
N ALA A 45 -14.16 -2.84 -2.11
CA ALA A 45 -14.30 -1.66 -2.94
C ALA A 45 -12.98 -1.25 -3.61
N VAL A 46 -11.84 -1.41 -2.92
CA VAL A 46 -10.53 -0.93 -3.41
C VAL A 46 -9.81 -1.97 -4.28
N ARG A 47 -10.03 -3.26 -4.05
CA ARG A 47 -9.27 -4.34 -4.70
C ARG A 47 -9.27 -4.29 -6.24
N PRO A 48 -10.38 -4.01 -6.95
CA PRO A 48 -10.35 -3.90 -8.41
C PRO A 48 -9.46 -2.75 -8.91
N TRP A 49 -9.44 -1.63 -8.19
CA TRP A 49 -8.60 -0.48 -8.51
C TRP A 49 -7.13 -0.77 -8.27
N ALA A 50 -6.80 -1.38 -7.12
CA ALA A 50 -5.44 -1.82 -6.81
C ALA A 50 -4.94 -2.83 -7.86
N PHE A 51 -5.77 -3.79 -8.25
CA PHE A 51 -5.41 -4.76 -9.29
C PHE A 51 -5.02 -4.08 -10.60
N ASN A 52 -5.82 -3.11 -11.06
CA ASN A 52 -5.53 -2.37 -12.28
C ASN A 52 -4.26 -1.51 -12.14
N GLN A 53 -4.08 -0.85 -10.98
CA GLN A 53 -2.89 -0.05 -10.69
C GLN A 53 -1.61 -0.88 -10.77
N GLY A 54 -1.65 -2.12 -10.24
CA GLY A 54 -0.51 -3.02 -10.33
C GLY A 54 -0.11 -3.33 -11.77
N PHE A 55 -1.06 -3.48 -12.70
CA PHE A 55 -0.73 -3.72 -14.12
C PHE A 55 -0.09 -2.50 -14.79
N TYR A 56 -0.49 -1.28 -14.45
CA TYR A 56 0.24 -0.08 -14.90
C TYR A 56 1.68 -0.09 -14.39
N ASN A 57 1.90 -0.45 -13.12
CA ASN A 57 3.24 -0.61 -12.55
C ASN A 57 4.05 -1.69 -13.28
N LEU A 58 3.43 -2.83 -13.61
CA LEU A 58 4.08 -3.89 -14.39
C LEU A 58 4.49 -3.41 -15.78
N PHE A 59 3.62 -2.71 -16.51
CA PHE A 59 3.94 -2.24 -17.86
C PHE A 59 5.05 -1.18 -17.86
N LEU A 60 5.08 -0.29 -16.85
CA LEU A 60 6.20 0.62 -16.65
C LEU A 60 7.50 -0.13 -16.38
N ALA A 61 7.47 -1.18 -15.54
CA ALA A 61 8.63 -2.03 -15.30
C ALA A 61 9.12 -2.73 -16.58
N LEU A 62 8.20 -3.29 -17.37
CA LEU A 62 8.53 -3.91 -18.65
C LEU A 62 9.10 -2.90 -19.64
N GLY A 63 8.60 -1.67 -19.68
CA GLY A 63 9.17 -0.59 -20.48
C GLY A 63 10.61 -0.27 -20.06
N ALA A 64 10.86 -0.09 -18.77
CA ALA A 64 12.20 0.19 -18.26
C ALA A 64 13.19 -0.97 -18.54
N LEU A 65 12.82 -2.21 -18.21
CA LEU A 65 13.70 -3.38 -18.40
C LEU A 65 13.86 -3.75 -19.88
N GLY A 66 12.78 -3.71 -20.66
CA GLY A 66 12.83 -3.95 -22.11
C GLY A 66 13.65 -2.88 -22.83
N GLY A 67 13.51 -1.61 -22.43
CA GLY A 67 14.34 -0.52 -22.95
C GLY A 67 15.83 -0.74 -22.66
N LEU A 68 16.21 -1.25 -21.48
CA LEU A 68 17.60 -1.63 -21.18
C LEU A 68 18.11 -2.75 -22.10
N VAL A 69 17.29 -3.78 -22.36
CA VAL A 69 17.65 -4.86 -23.30
C VAL A 69 17.90 -4.29 -24.71
N VAL A 70 17.09 -3.34 -25.17
CA VAL A 70 17.28 -2.67 -26.47
C VAL A 70 18.57 -1.85 -26.50
N VAL A 71 18.88 -1.11 -25.43
CA VAL A 71 20.15 -0.37 -25.30
C VAL A 71 21.36 -1.29 -25.46
N TRP A 72 21.28 -2.55 -25.00
CA TRP A 72 22.38 -3.50 -25.08
C TRP A 72 22.49 -4.27 -26.41
N SER A 73 21.44 -4.28 -27.24
CA SER A 73 21.35 -5.21 -28.38
C SER A 73 21.39 -4.57 -29.76
N SER A 74 20.90 -3.33 -29.96
CA SER A 74 20.70 -2.83 -31.34
C SER A 74 20.61 -1.32 -31.51
N ASP A 75 19.85 -0.60 -30.69
CA ASP A 75 19.56 0.85 -30.87
C ASP A 75 19.57 1.60 -29.53
N ASP A 76 20.72 2.24 -29.21
CA ASP A 76 20.88 3.05 -27.99
C ASP A 76 19.84 4.18 -27.92
N SER A 77 19.41 4.75 -29.05
CA SER A 77 18.50 5.90 -29.07
C SER A 77 17.07 5.51 -28.70
N ALA A 78 16.53 4.47 -29.34
CA ALA A 78 15.18 3.97 -29.06
C ALA A 78 15.08 3.39 -27.64
N GLY A 79 16.06 2.57 -27.25
CA GLY A 79 16.09 1.98 -25.90
C GLY A 79 16.16 3.04 -24.81
N ARG A 80 16.98 4.09 -25.00
CA ARG A 80 17.06 5.22 -24.07
C ARG A 80 15.76 6.00 -23.95
N ALA A 81 15.09 6.27 -25.07
CA ALA A 81 13.82 6.99 -25.05
C ALA A 81 12.77 6.24 -24.20
N VAL A 82 12.68 4.93 -24.38
CA VAL A 82 11.76 4.07 -23.60
C VAL A 82 12.13 4.05 -22.12
N VAL A 83 13.41 3.86 -21.77
CA VAL A 83 13.86 3.86 -20.37
C VAL A 83 13.56 5.19 -19.69
N VAL A 84 13.93 6.30 -20.34
CA VAL A 84 13.72 7.65 -19.78
C VAL A 84 12.25 7.92 -19.58
N PHE A 85 11.40 7.57 -20.56
CA PHE A 85 9.96 7.75 -20.43
C PHE A 85 9.39 6.95 -19.27
N ALA A 86 9.71 5.64 -19.19
CA ALA A 86 9.22 4.78 -18.11
C ALA A 86 9.65 5.31 -16.73
N CYS A 87 10.94 5.62 -16.54
CA CYS A 87 11.44 6.15 -15.27
C CYS A 87 10.85 7.53 -14.93
N ALA A 88 10.66 8.41 -15.91
CA ALA A 88 10.02 9.71 -15.71
C ALA A 88 8.56 9.55 -15.27
N SER A 89 7.81 8.62 -15.86
CA SER A 89 6.44 8.30 -15.44
C SER A 89 6.38 7.74 -14.01
N MET A 90 7.30 6.85 -13.63
CA MET A 90 7.41 6.33 -12.26
C MET A 90 7.69 7.45 -11.26
N LEU A 91 8.63 8.35 -11.58
CA LEU A 91 8.95 9.51 -10.74
C LEU A 91 7.76 10.46 -10.63
N ALA A 92 7.09 10.77 -11.74
CA ALA A 92 5.88 11.59 -11.74
C ALA A 92 4.77 10.98 -10.87
N ALA A 93 4.56 9.67 -10.96
CA ALA A 93 3.60 8.96 -10.12
C ALA A 93 3.97 9.03 -8.62
N ALA A 94 5.25 8.88 -8.29
CA ALA A 94 5.73 9.03 -6.91
C ALA A 94 5.49 10.46 -6.37
N LEU A 95 5.68 11.49 -7.21
CA LEU A 95 5.39 12.88 -6.84
C LEU A 95 3.88 13.11 -6.64
N VAL A 96 3.03 12.54 -7.50
CA VAL A 96 1.57 12.58 -7.34
C VAL A 96 1.14 11.87 -6.06
N LEU A 97 1.75 10.72 -5.73
CA LEU A 97 1.48 10.00 -4.49
C LEU A 97 1.88 10.83 -3.26
N LEU A 98 3.07 11.44 -3.29
CA LEU A 98 3.53 12.30 -2.21
C LEU A 98 2.61 13.51 -2.00
N ALA A 99 2.18 14.15 -3.09
CA ALA A 99 1.29 15.31 -3.05
C ALA A 99 -0.13 14.95 -2.57
N SER A 100 -0.64 13.78 -2.96
CA SER A 100 -1.99 13.33 -2.60
C SER A 100 -2.08 12.72 -1.19
N ASN A 101 -1.00 12.11 -0.70
CA ASN A 101 -0.98 11.49 0.62
C ASN A 101 0.42 11.50 1.26
N LEU A 102 0.69 12.54 2.05
CA LEU A 102 1.96 12.67 2.79
C LEU A 102 2.24 11.51 3.75
N ARG A 103 1.21 10.79 4.23
CA ARG A 103 1.43 9.61 5.08
C ARG A 103 2.08 8.46 4.31
N MET A 104 2.02 8.51 2.98
CA MET A 104 2.70 7.57 2.08
C MET A 104 4.05 8.10 1.57
N ALA A 105 4.61 9.16 2.17
CA ALA A 105 5.90 9.71 1.74
C ALA A 105 7.02 8.67 1.68
N ARG A 106 7.04 7.71 2.61
CA ARG A 106 7.99 6.59 2.58
C ARG A 106 7.75 5.66 1.40
N ALA A 107 6.50 5.34 1.08
CA ALA A 107 6.16 4.51 -0.08
C ALA A 107 6.52 5.24 -1.38
N ALA A 108 6.23 6.55 -1.48
CA ALA A 108 6.64 7.39 -2.60
C ALA A 108 8.17 7.44 -2.74
N ALA A 109 8.90 7.55 -1.63
CA ALA A 109 10.36 7.46 -1.63
C ALA A 109 10.86 6.07 -2.04
N ILE A 110 10.19 4.98 -1.69
CA ILE A 110 10.57 3.63 -2.15
C ILE A 110 10.29 3.46 -3.64
N GLN A 111 9.10 3.87 -4.07
CA GLN A 111 8.67 3.87 -5.47
C GLN A 111 9.60 4.70 -6.36
N GLY A 112 10.13 5.81 -5.85
CA GLY A 112 11.03 6.71 -6.57
C GLY A 112 12.53 6.52 -6.33
N LEU A 113 12.97 5.96 -5.19
CA LEU A 113 14.35 6.10 -4.71
C LEU A 113 14.96 4.94 -3.88
N ALA A 114 14.24 3.88 -3.46
CA ALA A 114 14.77 2.98 -2.40
C ALA A 114 15.04 1.51 -2.82
N PRO A 115 16.30 1.13 -3.05
CA PRO A 115 16.71 -0.25 -2.80
C PRO A 115 16.81 -0.49 -1.27
N TRP A 116 16.46 -1.72 -0.81
CA TRP A 116 16.65 -2.30 0.56
C TRP A 116 15.49 -2.25 1.59
N TRP A 117 14.30 -2.78 1.24
CA TRP A 117 13.15 -2.89 2.14
C TRP A 117 13.08 -4.05 3.19
N PRO A 118 14.03 -4.99 3.40
CA PRO A 118 13.75 -6.11 4.32
C PRO A 118 13.65 -5.74 5.84
N TRP A 119 13.64 -4.46 6.22
CA TRP A 119 13.64 -3.98 7.62
C TRP A 119 12.34 -3.30 8.10
N LEU A 120 11.19 -3.55 7.48
CA LEU A 120 9.92 -2.97 7.95
C LEU A 120 8.76 -3.94 8.15
N SER A 121 9.05 -5.20 8.46
CA SER A 121 8.10 -5.96 9.27
C SER A 121 8.14 -5.44 10.71
N PRO A 122 7.06 -4.89 11.28
CA PRO A 122 6.78 -5.19 12.68
C PRO A 122 6.68 -6.72 12.77
N SER A 123 7.43 -7.34 13.67
CA SER A 123 7.16 -8.72 14.08
C SER A 123 5.66 -8.82 14.42
N PRO A 124 4.94 -9.85 13.92
CA PRO A 124 3.67 -10.20 14.56
C PRO A 124 4.02 -10.70 15.95
N GLU A 125 3.83 -9.87 16.97
CA GLU A 125 3.86 -10.35 18.35
C GLU A 125 2.78 -11.42 18.51
N PRO A 126 3.12 -12.66 18.91
CA PRO A 126 2.13 -13.66 19.22
C PRO A 126 1.55 -13.39 20.61
N GLY A 127 0.28 -12.98 20.63
CA GLY A 127 -0.59 -13.17 21.78
C GLY A 127 -0.58 -12.06 22.84
N TRP A 128 -1.64 -11.26 22.82
CA TRP A 128 -2.40 -10.99 24.04
C TRP A 128 -3.89 -10.98 23.71
N GLY A 129 -4.57 -12.03 24.14
CA GLY A 129 -6.00 -12.00 24.33
C GLY A 129 -6.31 -10.99 25.43
N PHE A 130 -7.12 -9.99 25.12
CA PHE A 130 -7.94 -9.31 26.11
C PHE A 130 -9.38 -9.68 25.84
N GLY A 131 -9.76 -10.88 26.26
CA GLY A 131 -11.05 -11.03 26.90
C GLY A 131 -11.00 -10.15 28.15
N GLY A 132 -11.62 -8.98 28.08
CA GLY A 132 -11.81 -8.17 29.28
C GLY A 132 -12.63 -8.98 30.30
N PRO A 133 -12.33 -8.92 31.60
CA PRO A 133 -13.30 -9.39 32.58
C PRO A 133 -14.57 -8.57 32.40
N GLY A 134 -15.69 -9.28 32.19
CA GLY A 134 -17.01 -8.67 32.14
C GLY A 134 -17.18 -7.74 33.34
N ARG A 135 -17.55 -6.48 33.07
CA ARG A 135 -18.12 -5.66 34.13
C ARG A 135 -19.39 -6.39 34.59
N PRO A 136 -19.60 -6.61 35.90
CA PRO A 136 -20.93 -6.98 36.35
C PRO A 136 -21.89 -5.85 35.95
N GLU A 137 -22.91 -6.21 35.19
CA GLU A 137 -24.06 -5.34 34.94
C GLU A 137 -24.58 -4.88 36.30
N LYS A 138 -24.75 -3.57 36.48
CA LYS A 138 -25.44 -3.07 37.67
C LYS A 138 -26.87 -3.59 37.63
N PRO A 139 -27.41 -4.16 38.72
CA PRO A 139 -28.80 -4.56 38.73
C PRO A 139 -29.66 -3.32 38.50
N VAL A 140 -30.51 -3.37 37.47
CA VAL A 140 -31.61 -2.44 37.28
C VAL A 140 -32.51 -2.57 38.51
N ARG A 141 -32.57 -1.52 39.34
CA ARG A 141 -33.61 -1.42 40.38
C ARG A 141 -34.94 -1.21 39.67
N LEU A 142 -35.74 -2.26 39.61
CA LEU A 142 -37.18 -2.17 39.40
C LEU A 142 -37.77 -1.65 40.72
N ASP A 143 -37.87 -0.32 40.87
CA ASP A 143 -38.70 0.29 41.90
C ASP A 143 -40.17 0.15 41.46
N VAL A 144 -40.67 -1.08 41.62
CA VAL A 144 -42.05 -1.49 41.40
C VAL A 144 -42.68 -1.58 42.79
N PHE A 145 -43.56 -0.62 43.09
CA PHE A 145 -44.39 -0.50 44.29
C PHE A 145 -43.70 -0.14 45.62
N SER A 146 -43.60 1.16 45.89
CA SER A 146 -43.72 1.70 47.25
C SER A 146 -44.74 2.84 47.22
N GLY A 147 -45.94 2.55 47.71
CA GLY A 147 -47.07 3.46 47.70
C GLY A 147 -46.91 4.66 48.63
N HIS A 148 -47.53 5.77 48.24
CA HIS A 148 -47.95 6.82 49.16
C HIS A 148 -49.38 7.23 48.86
N PRO A 149 -50.27 7.29 49.88
CA PRO A 149 -51.64 7.75 49.73
C PRO A 149 -51.76 9.27 49.90
N GLY A 150 -52.61 9.91 49.09
CA GLY A 150 -53.23 11.23 49.33
C GLY A 150 -52.57 12.43 48.62
N PRO A 151 -53.30 13.54 48.38
CA PRO A 151 -54.56 13.95 49.03
C PRO A 151 -55.80 13.93 48.13
N GLN A 152 -56.94 13.90 48.82
CA GLN A 152 -58.31 14.09 48.32
C GLN A 152 -58.48 15.50 47.75
N ASN A 153 -59.18 15.61 46.61
CA ASN A 153 -59.96 16.77 46.17
C ASN A 153 -61.14 16.25 45.35
#